data_AF-A0A7L4H431-F1
#
_entry.id   AF-A0A7L4H431-F1
#
_cell.length_a   1.000
_cell.length_b   1.000
_cell.length_c   1.000
_cell.angle_alpha   90.00
_cell.angle_beta   90.00
_cell.angle_gamma   90.00
#
_symmetry.space_group_name_H-M   'P 1'
#
loop_
_entity.id
_entity.type
_entity.pdbx_description
1 polymer ?
#
loop_
_entity_poly.entity_id
_entity_poly.type
_entity_poly.pdbx_seq_one_letter_code
_entity_poly.pdbx_strand_id
1 'polypeptide(L)'
;MGRTYFVEEGIGQYLSDLSTKSKPYVTGLLIGQCSPQRDYVIRAVRTPPKEEQREDNISPSKLASIDEEWITTHASQVSRMLPGGLLVLGVFIIATPELSKDSQNALRKLIFSVEKSLTKRRLWKPTEEEVSDRAALQICSATKKVVCRTYDVQDPKSSAKPADWKYQSALSASWLALDCAVNVNIHIPLLATSPNHDLEKNTKNGLNRWSKQIEDSVFLINGQVKDDDTELLEGQKKLRGNSQSSTQFSDVKVLTQL
;
A
#
# COMPACT_ATOMS: atom_id res chain seq x y z
N MET A 1 -21.56 4.59 7.08
CA MET A 1 -20.71 5.81 7.13
C MET A 1 -19.42 5.52 6.37
N GLY A 2 -18.84 6.53 5.71
CA GLY A 2 -17.61 6.34 4.92
C GLY A 2 -16.37 6.15 5.78
N ARG A 3 -15.30 5.57 5.21
CA ARG A 3 -13.99 5.48 5.87
C ARG A 3 -13.35 6.86 6.01
N THR A 4 -12.46 7.02 6.97
CA THR A 4 -11.65 8.24 7.13
C THR A 4 -10.18 7.93 6.89
N TYR A 5 -9.54 8.70 6.02
CA TYR A 5 -8.11 8.69 5.77
C TYR A 5 -7.46 9.91 6.44
N PHE A 6 -6.58 9.65 7.40
CA PHE A 6 -5.69 10.64 7.98
C PHE A 6 -4.41 10.70 7.16
N VAL A 7 -3.99 11.90 6.78
CA VAL A 7 -2.97 12.08 5.73
C VAL A 7 -1.87 13.00 6.24
N GLU A 8 -0.62 12.59 6.11
CA GLU A 8 0.50 13.40 6.56
C GLU A 8 0.53 14.72 5.78
N GLU A 9 0.66 15.84 6.50
CA GLU A 9 0.52 17.19 5.93
C GLU A 9 1.44 17.44 4.72
N GLY A 10 2.68 16.94 4.76
CA GLY A 10 3.65 17.06 3.66
C GLY A 10 3.18 16.44 2.34
N ILE A 11 2.23 15.50 2.37
CA ILE A 11 1.63 14.90 1.17
C ILE A 11 0.78 15.93 0.41
N GLY A 12 0.10 16.83 1.12
CA GLY A 12 -0.71 17.88 0.50
C GLY A 12 0.14 18.80 -0.38
N GLN A 13 1.31 19.21 0.13
CA GLN A 13 2.28 20.01 -0.63
C GLN A 13 2.81 19.23 -1.83
N TYR A 14 3.25 17.98 -1.61
CA TYR A 14 3.75 17.13 -2.69
C TYR A 14 2.74 16.95 -3.83
N LEU A 15 1.47 16.67 -3.52
CA LEU A 15 0.40 16.53 -4.52
C LEU A 15 0.12 17.85 -5.26
N SER A 16 0.24 18.98 -4.55
CA SER A 16 0.08 20.30 -5.13
C SER A 16 1.19 20.62 -6.14
N ASP A 17 2.43 20.28 -5.81
CA ASP A 17 3.61 20.44 -6.68
C ASP A 17 3.57 19.54 -7.91
N LEU A 18 2.90 18.39 -7.82
CA LEU A 18 2.67 17.55 -8.99
C LEU A 18 1.67 18.15 -9.97
N SER A 19 0.75 18.98 -9.47
CA SER A 19 -0.31 19.60 -10.26
C SER A 19 0.13 20.82 -11.06
N THR A 20 1.29 21.41 -10.77
CA THR A 20 1.81 22.59 -11.51
C THR A 20 2.50 22.20 -12.83
N LYS A 21 2.67 20.91 -13.10
CA LYS A 21 3.32 20.39 -14.31
C LYS A 21 2.31 20.34 -15.46
N SER A 22 2.73 20.73 -16.67
CA SER A 22 1.91 20.87 -17.90
C SER A 22 1.28 19.59 -18.46
N LYS A 23 1.23 18.50 -17.68
CA LYS A 23 0.66 17.22 -18.11
C LYS A 23 -0.86 17.22 -17.90
N PRO A 24 -1.64 16.61 -18.81
CA PRO A 24 -3.11 16.56 -18.68
C PRO A 24 -3.56 15.75 -17.45
N TYR A 25 -2.74 14.78 -17.03
CA TYR A 25 -2.94 14.06 -15.79
C TYR A 25 -1.63 13.52 -15.20
N VAL A 26 -1.66 13.19 -13.91
CA VAL A 26 -0.59 12.52 -13.17
C VAL A 26 -1.22 11.42 -12.32
N THR A 27 -0.66 10.22 -12.35
CA THR A 27 -1.11 9.09 -11.53
C THR A 27 -0.07 8.71 -10.49
N GLY A 28 -0.48 8.00 -9.45
CA GLY A 28 0.42 7.45 -8.45
C GLY A 28 -0.28 6.60 -7.41
N LEU A 29 0.48 6.23 -6.39
CA LEU A 29 0.10 5.32 -5.32
C LEU A 29 0.03 6.05 -3.98
N LEU A 30 -0.88 5.60 -3.12
CA LEU A 30 -0.99 6.01 -1.73
C LEU A 30 -0.47 4.88 -0.84
N ILE A 31 0.42 5.21 0.09
CA ILE A 31 1.09 4.25 0.97
C ILE A 31 0.80 4.61 2.42
N GLY A 32 0.54 3.60 3.22
CA GLY A 32 0.48 3.74 4.66
C GLY A 32 -0.11 2.51 5.34
N GLN A 33 -0.84 2.72 6.42
CA GLN A 33 -1.34 1.65 7.28
C GLN A 33 -2.86 1.61 7.31
N CYS A 34 -3.44 0.42 7.16
CA CYS A 34 -4.86 0.18 7.37
C CYS A 34 -5.15 -0.03 8.86
N SER A 35 -6.31 0.42 9.33
CA SER A 35 -6.88 -0.05 10.60
C SER A 35 -8.39 -0.27 10.49
N PRO A 36 -9.03 -1.01 11.42
CA PRO A 36 -10.45 -1.28 11.35
C PRO A 36 -11.32 -0.01 11.23
N GLN A 37 -10.94 1.06 11.93
CA GLN A 37 -11.74 2.28 12.03
C GLN A 37 -11.29 3.40 11.07
N ARG A 38 -10.00 3.50 10.78
CA ARG A 38 -9.40 4.61 10.01
C ARG A 38 -8.11 4.19 9.33
N ASP A 39 -7.77 4.84 8.22
CA ASP A 39 -6.52 4.55 7.51
C ASP A 39 -5.59 5.75 7.62
N TYR A 40 -4.29 5.48 7.58
CA TYR A 40 -3.26 6.51 7.67
C TYR A 40 -2.41 6.49 6.42
N VAL A 41 -2.42 7.59 5.67
CA VAL A 41 -1.58 7.78 4.48
C VAL A 41 -0.35 8.59 4.89
N ILE A 42 0.81 7.96 4.81
CA ILE A 42 2.09 8.57 5.22
C ILE A 42 2.97 8.94 4.03
N ARG A 43 2.68 8.40 2.84
CA ARG A 43 3.41 8.73 1.62
C ARG A 43 2.52 8.65 0.39
N ALA A 44 2.74 9.56 -0.55
CA ALA A 44 2.25 9.44 -1.92
C ALA A 44 3.45 9.33 -2.85
N VAL A 45 3.37 8.45 -3.85
CA VAL A 45 4.45 8.23 -4.83
C VAL A 45 3.87 8.33 -6.23
N ARG A 46 4.44 9.22 -7.05
CA ARG A 46 4.02 9.39 -8.43
C ARG A 46 4.46 8.18 -9.25
N THR A 47 3.59 7.68 -10.12
CA THR A 47 3.99 6.69 -11.13
C THR A 47 5.00 7.32 -12.11
N PRO A 48 6.22 6.73 -12.25
CA PRO A 48 7.21 7.24 -13.17
C PRO A 48 6.67 7.32 -14.62
N PRO A 49 7.06 8.32 -15.42
CA PRO A 49 6.73 8.32 -16.85
C PRO A 49 7.51 7.19 -17.56
N LYS A 50 6.86 6.47 -18.49
CA LYS A 50 7.57 5.54 -19.39
C LYS A 50 8.54 6.31 -20.29
N GLU A 51 9.70 5.72 -20.57
CA GLU A 51 10.76 6.34 -21.37
C GLU A 51 10.33 6.60 -22.82
N GLU A 52 9.43 5.80 -23.36
CA GLU A 52 8.86 5.95 -24.72
C GLU A 52 7.93 7.18 -24.89
N GLN A 53 7.54 7.86 -23.80
CA GLN A 53 6.74 9.09 -23.86
C GLN A 53 7.59 10.37 -23.80
N ARG A 54 8.91 10.27 -23.97
CA ARG A 54 9.83 11.42 -23.84
C ARG A 54 9.91 12.29 -25.09
N GLU A 55 9.51 11.80 -26.26
CA GLU A 55 9.58 12.57 -27.51
C GLU A 55 8.28 12.39 -28.32
N ASP A 56 7.66 13.54 -28.64
CA ASP A 56 6.67 13.75 -29.69
C ASP A 56 5.43 12.84 -29.72
N ASN A 57 4.40 13.20 -28.93
CA ASN A 57 3.00 13.16 -29.40
C ASN A 57 2.11 13.99 -28.46
N ILE A 58 2.07 15.30 -28.70
CA ILE A 58 1.01 16.17 -28.17
C ILE A 58 -0.27 15.83 -28.93
N SER A 59 -1.01 14.84 -28.43
CA SER A 59 -2.45 14.79 -28.66
C SER A 59 -3.15 15.02 -27.32
N PRO A 60 -3.98 16.06 -27.19
CA PRO A 60 -4.69 16.33 -25.96
C PRO A 60 -5.94 15.45 -25.94
N SER A 61 -5.83 14.14 -25.70
CA SER A 61 -7.07 13.37 -25.60
C SER A 61 -6.94 12.04 -24.83
N LYS A 62 -7.65 12.03 -23.70
CA LYS A 62 -8.21 10.86 -23.00
C LYS A 62 -7.32 10.16 -21.97
N LEU A 63 -7.91 9.95 -20.78
CA LEU A 63 -7.47 8.97 -19.79
C LEU A 63 -7.38 7.52 -20.33
N ALA A 64 -7.87 7.26 -21.55
CA ALA A 64 -7.74 5.98 -22.22
C ALA A 64 -6.28 5.58 -22.49
N SER A 65 -5.33 6.53 -22.40
CA SER A 65 -3.88 6.29 -22.47
C SER A 65 -3.24 5.83 -21.16
N ILE A 66 -4.03 5.68 -20.08
CA ILE A 66 -3.49 5.19 -18.81
C ILE A 66 -3.03 3.75 -18.98
N ASP A 67 -1.74 3.58 -18.79
CA ASP A 67 -1.08 2.29 -18.83
C ASP A 67 -1.27 1.56 -17.49
N GLU A 68 -2.32 0.74 -17.46
CA GLU A 68 -2.67 -0.10 -16.32
C GLU A 68 -1.54 -1.07 -15.95
N GLU A 69 -0.88 -1.67 -16.95
CA GLU A 69 0.22 -2.61 -16.74
C GLU A 69 1.43 -1.92 -16.09
N TRP A 70 1.71 -0.69 -16.50
CA TRP A 70 2.79 0.10 -15.89
C TRP A 70 2.50 0.47 -14.44
N ILE A 71 1.28 0.91 -14.14
CA ILE A 71 0.89 1.28 -12.78
C ILE A 71 0.89 0.05 -11.87
N THR A 72 0.41 -1.10 -12.35
CA THR A 72 0.44 -2.36 -11.59
C THR A 72 1.86 -2.89 -11.38
N THR A 73 2.75 -2.68 -12.35
CA THR A 73 4.19 -2.98 -12.21
C THR A 73 4.83 -2.08 -11.16
N HIS A 74 4.60 -0.77 -11.23
CA HIS A 74 5.06 0.20 -10.23
C HIS A 74 4.53 -0.14 -8.82
N ALA A 75 3.25 -0.49 -8.70
CA ALA A 75 2.66 -0.91 -7.42
C ALA A 75 3.31 -2.18 -6.88
N SER A 76 3.59 -3.15 -7.74
CA SER A 76 4.28 -4.40 -7.35
C SER A 76 5.69 -4.13 -6.84
N GLN A 77 6.42 -3.20 -7.48
CA GLN A 77 7.76 -2.81 -7.05
C GLN A 77 7.73 -2.07 -5.72
N VAL A 78 6.87 -1.05 -5.59
CA VAL A 78 6.68 -0.29 -4.36
C VAL A 78 6.31 -1.23 -3.21
N SER A 79 5.32 -2.11 -3.40
CA SER A 79 4.86 -3.04 -2.38
C SER A 79 5.97 -3.93 -1.83
N ARG A 80 6.95 -4.33 -2.66
CA ARG A 80 8.12 -5.13 -2.24
C ARG A 80 9.17 -4.32 -1.48
N MET A 81 9.16 -3.01 -1.62
CA MET A 81 10.08 -2.10 -0.94
C MET A 81 9.50 -1.55 0.37
N LEU A 82 8.23 -1.81 0.67
CA LEU A 82 7.60 -1.36 1.90
C LEU A 82 8.10 -2.19 3.09
N PRO A 83 8.43 -1.55 4.22
CA PRO A 83 8.61 -2.27 5.47
C PRO A 83 7.29 -2.92 5.91
N GLY A 84 7.39 -3.91 6.80
CA GLY A 84 6.22 -4.55 7.40
C GLY A 84 5.28 -3.54 8.05
N GLY A 85 3.97 -3.83 8.02
CA GLY A 85 2.93 -2.95 8.55
C GLY A 85 2.50 -1.81 7.62
N LEU A 86 3.20 -1.60 6.50
CA LEU A 86 2.79 -0.66 5.45
C LEU A 86 2.31 -1.38 4.20
N LEU A 87 1.33 -0.77 3.53
CA LEU A 87 0.77 -1.29 2.29
C LEU A 87 0.38 -0.17 1.33
N VAL A 88 0.12 -0.55 0.08
CA VAL A 88 -0.44 0.35 -0.93
C VAL A 88 -1.94 0.48 -0.66
N LEU A 89 -2.34 1.58 -0.01
CA LEU A 89 -3.72 1.84 0.40
C LEU A 89 -4.65 2.20 -0.75
N GLY A 90 -4.09 2.59 -1.90
CA GLY A 90 -4.88 3.03 -3.04
C GLY A 90 -4.06 3.71 -4.11
N VAL A 91 -4.78 4.36 -5.03
CA VAL A 91 -4.20 5.11 -6.15
C VAL A 91 -4.76 6.52 -6.18
N PHE A 92 -3.98 7.44 -6.75
CA PHE A 92 -4.41 8.80 -7.00
C PHE A 92 -4.29 9.19 -8.46
N ILE A 93 -5.18 10.07 -8.91
CA ILE A 93 -5.10 10.77 -10.19
C ILE A 93 -5.28 12.27 -9.96
N ILE A 94 -4.31 13.05 -10.40
CA ILE A 94 -4.42 14.50 -10.57
C ILE A 94 -4.78 14.74 -12.03
N ALA A 95 -5.90 15.39 -12.32
CA ALA A 95 -6.34 15.63 -13.70
C ALA A 95 -7.01 16.99 -13.85
N THR A 96 -7.08 17.49 -15.08
CA THR A 96 -7.82 18.71 -15.39
C THR A 96 -9.33 18.51 -15.23
N PRO A 97 -10.11 19.59 -15.04
CA PRO A 97 -11.57 19.51 -14.81
C PRO A 97 -12.33 18.75 -15.92
N GLU A 98 -11.88 18.86 -17.17
CA GLU A 98 -12.50 18.24 -18.35
C GLU A 98 -12.46 16.72 -18.27
N LEU A 99 -11.43 16.18 -17.61
CA LEU A 99 -11.17 14.75 -17.47
C LEU A 99 -11.76 14.14 -16.19
N SER A 100 -12.55 14.91 -15.45
CA SER A 100 -12.93 14.54 -14.08
C SER A 100 -13.82 13.31 -13.98
N LYS A 101 -14.78 13.13 -14.90
CA LYS A 101 -15.67 11.96 -14.94
C LYS A 101 -14.92 10.70 -15.34
N ASP A 102 -14.06 10.80 -16.36
CA ASP A 102 -13.24 9.69 -16.85
C ASP A 102 -12.22 9.23 -15.79
N SER A 103 -11.71 10.17 -14.98
CA SER A 103 -10.81 9.90 -13.87
C SER A 103 -11.38 8.93 -12.85
N GLN A 104 -12.68 9.00 -12.58
CA GLN A 104 -13.32 8.10 -11.62
C GLN A 104 -13.43 6.67 -12.15
N ASN A 105 -13.75 6.50 -13.42
CA ASN A 105 -13.78 5.18 -14.06
C ASN A 105 -12.38 4.57 -14.16
N ALA A 106 -11.36 5.39 -14.47
CA ALA A 106 -9.98 4.94 -14.50
C ALA A 106 -9.48 4.54 -13.10
N LEU A 107 -9.74 5.36 -12.08
CA LEU A 107 -9.38 5.04 -10.68
C LEU A 107 -9.97 3.69 -10.25
N ARG A 108 -11.25 3.42 -10.54
CA ARG A 108 -11.85 2.12 -10.24
C ARG A 108 -11.05 0.98 -10.88
N LYS A 109 -10.83 1.04 -12.20
CA LYS A 109 -10.10 -0.01 -12.93
C LYS A 109 -8.71 -0.23 -12.32
N LEU A 110 -7.97 0.85 -12.09
CA LEU A 110 -6.64 0.81 -11.51
C LEU A 110 -6.60 0.15 -10.12
N ILE A 111 -7.57 0.46 -9.24
CA ILE A 111 -7.63 -0.17 -7.91
C ILE A 111 -7.72 -1.69 -8.03
N PHE A 112 -8.68 -2.19 -8.81
CA PHE A 112 -8.88 -3.63 -8.93
C PHE A 112 -7.68 -4.32 -9.60
N SER A 113 -7.06 -3.68 -10.59
CA SER A 113 -5.90 -4.24 -11.29
C SER A 113 -4.64 -4.22 -10.42
N VAL A 114 -4.43 -3.15 -9.64
CA VAL A 114 -3.35 -3.07 -8.65
C VAL A 114 -3.55 -4.16 -7.60
N GLU A 115 -4.72 -4.24 -6.98
CA GLU A 115 -4.97 -5.25 -5.95
C GLU A 115 -4.80 -6.67 -6.51
N LYS A 116 -5.35 -6.97 -7.69
CA LYS A 116 -5.19 -8.28 -8.33
C LYS A 116 -3.71 -8.62 -8.54
N SER A 117 -2.89 -7.65 -8.96
CA SER A 117 -1.45 -7.85 -9.15
C SER A 117 -0.73 -8.09 -7.82
N LEU A 118 -1.04 -7.29 -6.80
CA LEU A 118 -0.45 -7.42 -5.47
C LEU A 118 -0.80 -8.76 -4.83
N THR A 119 -2.07 -9.15 -4.84
CA THR A 119 -2.55 -10.42 -4.28
C THR A 119 -1.94 -11.63 -4.97
N LYS A 120 -1.74 -11.60 -6.30
CA LYS A 120 -1.08 -12.70 -7.02
C LYS A 120 0.36 -12.96 -6.55
N ARG A 121 1.04 -11.91 -6.06
CA ARG A 121 2.46 -11.91 -5.67
C ARG A 121 2.67 -12.04 -4.15
N ARG A 122 1.62 -11.85 -3.34
CA ARG A 122 1.67 -12.00 -1.88
C ARG A 122 1.93 -13.46 -1.52
N LEU A 123 2.84 -13.69 -0.56
CA LEU A 123 3.16 -15.04 -0.06
C LEU A 123 2.26 -15.45 1.10
N TRP A 124 1.73 -14.47 1.83
CA TRP A 124 0.81 -14.65 2.93
C TRP A 124 -0.62 -14.30 2.53
N LYS A 125 -1.59 -14.89 3.22
CA LYS A 125 -3.01 -14.56 3.00
C LYS A 125 -3.43 -13.43 3.92
N PRO A 126 -4.25 -12.48 3.43
CA PRO A 126 -5.02 -11.61 4.32
C PRO A 126 -5.79 -12.45 5.33
N THR A 127 -5.79 -12.06 6.61
CA THR A 127 -6.78 -12.58 7.56
C THR A 127 -8.17 -12.08 7.16
N GLU A 128 -9.25 -12.76 7.57
CA GLU A 128 -10.62 -12.33 7.25
C GLU A 128 -10.96 -10.93 7.81
N GLU A 129 -10.18 -10.49 8.80
CA GLU A 129 -10.30 -9.18 9.46
C GLU A 129 -9.55 -8.05 8.72
N GLU A 130 -8.74 -8.37 7.69
CA GLU A 130 -8.04 -7.35 6.92
C GLU A 130 -9.03 -6.48 6.13
N VAL A 131 -8.89 -5.16 6.32
CA VAL A 131 -9.65 -4.16 5.57
C VAL A 131 -9.37 -4.28 4.08
N SER A 132 -10.41 -4.58 3.31
CA SER A 132 -10.38 -4.69 1.84
C SER A 132 -10.62 -3.37 1.11
N ASP A 133 -11.12 -2.33 1.80
CA ASP A 133 -11.30 -1.03 1.19
C ASP A 133 -9.96 -0.44 0.70
N ARG A 134 -9.95 0.08 -0.52
CA ARG A 134 -8.81 0.84 -1.10
C ARG A 134 -9.26 2.22 -1.58
N ALA A 135 -8.40 3.21 -1.41
CA ALA A 135 -8.66 4.60 -1.76
C ALA A 135 -8.49 4.88 -3.26
N ALA A 136 -9.49 5.54 -3.84
CA ALA A 136 -9.45 6.24 -5.12
C ALA A 136 -9.45 7.75 -4.86
N LEU A 137 -8.27 8.36 -4.98
CA LEU A 137 -8.12 9.79 -4.77
C LEU A 137 -8.10 10.54 -6.11
N GLN A 138 -9.07 11.41 -6.32
CA GLN A 138 -9.07 12.33 -7.45
C GLN A 138 -8.75 13.74 -6.97
N ILE A 139 -7.86 14.41 -7.68
CA ILE A 139 -7.47 15.80 -7.42
C ILE A 139 -7.66 16.60 -8.70
N CYS A 140 -8.43 17.68 -8.64
CA CYS A 140 -8.55 18.60 -9.74
C CYS A 140 -7.32 19.50 -9.82
N SER A 141 -6.61 19.52 -10.95
CA SER A 141 -5.38 20.30 -11.09
C SER A 141 -5.60 21.81 -10.99
N ALA A 142 -6.75 22.29 -11.48
CA ALA A 142 -7.14 23.71 -11.49
C ALA A 142 -7.67 24.17 -10.13
N THR A 143 -8.67 23.48 -9.57
CA THR A 143 -9.35 23.91 -8.34
C THR A 143 -8.72 23.37 -7.06
N LYS A 144 -7.77 22.44 -7.17
CA LYS A 144 -7.18 21.68 -6.05
C LYS A 144 -8.21 20.89 -5.23
N LYS A 145 -9.46 20.77 -5.72
CA LYS A 145 -10.50 19.99 -5.07
C LYS A 145 -10.10 18.52 -5.00
N VAL A 146 -10.13 17.98 -3.79
CA VAL A 146 -9.86 16.58 -3.49
C VAL A 146 -11.19 15.82 -3.35
N VAL A 147 -11.29 14.68 -4.01
CA VAL A 147 -12.43 13.75 -3.89
C VAL A 147 -11.87 12.37 -3.60
N CYS A 148 -12.12 11.86 -2.40
CA CYS A 148 -11.72 10.51 -2.00
C CYS A 148 -12.93 9.58 -1.99
N ARG A 149 -12.77 8.42 -2.62
CA ARG A 149 -13.75 7.32 -2.59
C ARG A 149 -13.04 6.02 -2.25
N THR A 150 -13.78 5.05 -1.74
CA THR A 150 -13.25 3.69 -1.53
C THR A 150 -14.02 2.66 -2.35
N TYR A 151 -13.33 1.57 -2.64
CA TYR A 151 -13.89 0.36 -3.22
C TYR A 151 -13.45 -0.82 -2.38
N ASP A 152 -14.40 -1.69 -2.07
CA ASP A 152 -14.11 -3.00 -1.53
C ASP A 152 -13.54 -3.87 -2.66
N VAL A 153 -12.26 -4.21 -2.57
CA VAL A 153 -11.57 -4.97 -3.62
C VAL A 153 -11.90 -6.46 -3.61
N GLN A 154 -12.54 -6.96 -2.54
CA GLN A 154 -13.04 -8.33 -2.49
C GLN A 154 -14.38 -8.47 -3.25
N ASP A 155 -15.12 -7.38 -3.43
CA ASP A 155 -16.35 -7.33 -4.24
C ASP A 155 -16.10 -6.64 -5.61
N PRO A 156 -15.99 -7.40 -6.72
CA PRO A 156 -15.84 -6.82 -8.06
C PRO A 156 -16.98 -5.85 -8.46
N LYS A 157 -18.15 -5.99 -7.83
CA LYS A 157 -19.33 -5.14 -8.03
C LYS A 157 -19.42 -3.99 -7.04
N SER A 158 -18.45 -3.85 -6.12
CA SER A 158 -18.45 -2.81 -5.07
C SER A 158 -18.75 -1.47 -5.68
N SER A 159 -19.72 -0.74 -5.14
CA SER A 159 -19.95 0.65 -5.53
C SER A 159 -18.92 1.57 -4.86
N ALA A 160 -18.78 2.79 -5.36
CA ALA A 160 -17.86 3.77 -4.79
C ALA A 160 -18.47 4.38 -3.53
N LYS A 161 -17.80 4.24 -2.38
CA LYS A 161 -18.24 4.84 -1.11
C LYS A 161 -17.47 6.15 -0.89
N PRO A 162 -18.11 7.27 -0.51
CA PRO A 162 -17.37 8.47 -0.16
C PRO A 162 -16.52 8.22 1.09
N ALA A 163 -15.33 8.81 1.13
CA ALA A 163 -14.43 8.73 2.28
C ALA A 163 -13.89 10.11 2.63
N ASP A 164 -13.69 10.33 3.93
CA ASP A 164 -13.11 11.57 4.45
C ASP A 164 -11.60 11.58 4.21
N TRP A 165 -11.07 12.73 3.77
CA TRP A 165 -9.66 12.96 3.55
C TRP A 165 -9.20 14.11 4.43
N LYS A 166 -8.48 13.81 5.52
CA LYS A 166 -8.14 14.77 6.58
C LYS A 166 -6.63 14.85 6.76
N TYR A 167 -6.07 16.03 6.52
CA TYR A 167 -4.65 16.26 6.77
C TYR A 167 -4.38 16.40 8.27
N GLN A 168 -3.27 15.83 8.73
CA GLN A 168 -2.80 15.91 10.10
C GLN A 168 -1.27 15.87 10.11
N SER A 169 -0.66 16.65 11.00
CA SER A 169 0.78 16.66 11.20
C SER A 169 1.23 15.49 12.07
N ALA A 170 2.41 14.94 11.79
CA ALA A 170 3.11 14.00 12.67
C ALA A 170 2.33 12.70 12.94
N LEU A 171 1.68 12.14 11.91
CA LEU A 171 0.88 10.91 12.06
C LEU A 171 1.70 9.72 12.49
N SER A 172 2.92 9.58 11.96
CA SER A 172 3.83 8.47 12.28
C SER A 172 4.68 8.71 13.53
N ALA A 173 4.60 9.91 14.14
CA ALA A 173 5.46 10.28 15.26
C ALA A 173 5.25 9.42 16.51
N SER A 174 4.05 8.87 16.69
CA SER A 174 3.69 7.98 17.80
C SER A 174 3.61 6.51 17.40
N TRP A 175 4.10 6.14 16.21
CA TRP A 175 4.03 4.75 15.76
C TRP A 175 5.10 3.92 16.46
N LEU A 176 4.69 2.71 16.85
CA LEU A 176 5.60 1.69 17.34
C LEU A 176 6.32 1.07 16.15
N ALA A 177 7.63 0.97 16.27
CA ALA A 177 8.42 0.20 15.34
C ALA A 177 8.72 -1.17 15.96
N LEU A 178 8.52 -2.22 15.18
CA LEU A 178 8.95 -3.56 15.53
C LEU A 178 10.18 -3.89 14.68
N ASP A 179 11.26 -4.30 15.33
CA ASP A 179 12.43 -4.84 14.64
C ASP A 179 12.35 -6.36 14.66
N CYS A 180 12.59 -7.00 13.53
CA CYS A 180 12.43 -8.43 13.37
C CYS A 180 13.41 -8.95 12.32
N ALA A 181 14.24 -9.91 12.72
CA ALA A 181 15.12 -10.63 11.82
C ALA A 181 14.60 -12.05 11.59
N VAL A 182 14.35 -12.40 10.34
CA VAL A 182 13.95 -13.76 9.93
C VAL A 182 15.03 -14.35 9.06
N ASN A 183 15.47 -15.57 9.40
CA ASN A 183 16.44 -16.29 8.59
C ASN A 183 15.74 -17.01 7.43
N VAL A 184 16.23 -16.78 6.21
CA VAL A 184 15.69 -17.41 5.01
C VAL A 184 16.61 -18.55 4.59
N ASN A 185 16.22 -19.78 4.93
CA ASN A 185 16.92 -21.00 4.49
C ASN A 185 15.93 -21.91 3.77
N ILE A 186 15.84 -21.77 2.44
CA ILE A 186 14.82 -22.44 1.62
C ILE A 186 15.51 -23.42 0.67
N HIS A 187 15.13 -24.69 0.76
CA HIS A 187 15.48 -25.70 -0.22
C HIS A 187 14.33 -25.88 -1.23
N ILE A 188 14.60 -25.66 -2.52
CA ILE A 188 13.61 -25.78 -3.60
C ILE A 188 13.91 -27.07 -4.39
N PRO A 189 13.26 -28.20 -4.06
CA PRO A 189 13.50 -29.44 -4.79
C PRO A 189 12.97 -29.33 -6.22
N LEU A 190 13.78 -29.75 -7.19
CA LEU A 190 13.39 -29.86 -8.60
C LEU A 190 13.20 -31.34 -8.94
N LEU A 191 12.14 -31.66 -9.69
CA LEU A 191 11.86 -33.05 -10.08
C LEU A 191 12.79 -33.46 -11.21
N ALA A 192 13.75 -34.34 -10.94
CA ALA A 192 14.80 -34.76 -11.90
C ALA A 192 14.27 -35.28 -13.25
N THR A 193 13.02 -35.76 -13.32
CA THR A 193 12.40 -36.34 -14.52
C THR A 193 11.67 -35.33 -15.40
N SER A 194 11.59 -34.06 -15.00
CA SER A 194 10.94 -33.01 -15.78
C SER A 194 12.00 -32.24 -16.60
N PRO A 195 11.99 -32.34 -17.95
CA PRO A 195 12.98 -31.63 -18.78
C PRO A 195 12.77 -30.10 -18.78
N ASN A 196 11.57 -29.64 -18.43
CA ASN A 196 11.20 -28.22 -18.33
C ASN A 196 10.80 -27.91 -16.89
N HIS A 197 11.77 -27.61 -16.04
CA HIS A 197 11.48 -27.08 -14.71
C HIS A 197 10.87 -25.68 -14.85
N ASP A 198 9.59 -25.54 -14.48
CA ASP A 198 8.99 -24.22 -14.24
C ASP A 198 9.62 -23.64 -12.96
N LEU A 199 10.74 -22.94 -13.13
CA LEU A 199 11.53 -22.39 -12.03
C LEU A 199 10.71 -21.38 -11.21
N GLU A 200 9.87 -20.57 -11.86
CA GLU A 200 9.01 -19.60 -11.17
C GLU A 200 8.03 -20.33 -10.25
N LYS A 201 7.34 -21.35 -10.78
CA LYS A 201 6.39 -22.13 -9.99
C LYS A 201 7.06 -22.88 -8.84
N ASN A 202 8.19 -23.53 -9.09
CA ASN A 202 8.91 -24.27 -8.04
C ASN A 202 9.43 -23.33 -6.95
N THR A 203 9.99 -22.18 -7.33
CA THR A 203 10.44 -21.15 -6.39
C THR A 203 9.28 -20.61 -5.57
N LYS A 204 8.15 -20.29 -6.21
CA LYS A 204 6.93 -19.84 -5.52
C LYS A 204 6.43 -20.89 -4.53
N ASN A 205 6.45 -22.16 -4.90
CA ASN A 205 6.06 -23.24 -4.00
C ASN A 205 7.00 -23.34 -2.78
N GLY A 206 8.31 -23.22 -2.97
CA GLY A 206 9.28 -23.17 -1.86
C GLY A 206 9.03 -21.98 -0.93
N LEU A 207 8.86 -20.79 -1.50
CA LEU A 207 8.56 -19.55 -0.76
C LEU A 207 7.24 -19.63 0.00
N ASN A 208 6.19 -20.22 -0.58
CA ASN A 208 4.90 -20.40 0.10
C ASN A 208 5.02 -21.33 1.32
N ARG A 209 5.82 -22.40 1.23
CA ARG A 209 6.07 -23.28 2.39
C ARG A 209 6.82 -22.54 3.49
N TRP A 210 7.87 -21.82 3.13
CA TRP A 210 8.63 -21.01 4.09
C TRP A 210 7.75 -19.93 4.73
N SER A 211 6.95 -19.20 3.93
CA SER A 211 6.01 -18.19 4.44
C SER A 211 5.03 -18.81 5.44
N LYS A 212 4.49 -20.00 5.15
CA LYS A 212 3.61 -20.70 6.07
C LYS A 212 4.29 -21.09 7.37
N GLN A 213 5.57 -21.50 7.34
CA GLN A 213 6.34 -21.77 8.56
C GLN A 213 6.53 -20.51 9.42
N ILE A 214 6.63 -19.34 8.79
CA ILE A 214 6.67 -18.06 9.51
C ILE A 214 5.29 -17.70 10.07
N GLU A 215 4.21 -17.91 9.31
CA GLU A 215 2.83 -17.71 9.80
C GLU A 215 2.51 -18.60 11.01
N ASP A 216 2.96 -19.86 10.99
CA ASP A 216 2.76 -20.84 12.06
C ASP A 216 3.78 -20.70 13.22
N SER A 217 4.66 -19.70 13.20
CA SER A 217 5.72 -19.49 14.19
C SER A 217 5.24 -18.78 15.45
N VAL A 218 6.03 -18.90 16.54
CA VAL A 218 5.77 -18.15 17.78
C VAL A 218 6.60 -16.87 17.79
N PHE A 219 5.94 -15.73 17.96
CA PHE A 219 6.58 -14.43 18.04
C PHE A 219 6.78 -14.01 19.50
N LEU A 220 8.02 -13.72 19.86
CA LEU A 220 8.36 -13.12 21.16
C LEU A 220 8.59 -11.62 20.98
N ILE A 221 7.79 -10.79 21.64
CA ILE A 221 7.97 -9.34 21.65
C ILE A 221 8.64 -8.96 22.97
N ASN A 222 9.85 -8.41 22.89
CA ASN A 222 10.72 -8.16 24.04
C ASN A 222 10.90 -9.41 24.92
N GLY A 223 11.01 -10.58 24.29
CA GLY A 223 11.23 -11.87 24.97
C GLY A 223 9.97 -12.54 25.53
N GLN A 224 8.78 -11.97 25.33
CA GLN A 224 7.52 -12.51 25.84
C GLN A 224 6.55 -12.86 24.70
N VAL A 225 5.85 -13.98 24.85
CA VAL A 225 4.66 -14.27 24.01
C VAL A 225 3.55 -13.36 24.50
N LYS A 226 2.88 -12.68 23.58
CA LYS A 226 1.72 -11.83 23.86
C LYS A 226 0.50 -12.41 23.15
N ASP A 227 -0.67 -12.32 23.78
CA ASP A 227 -1.94 -12.65 23.14
C ASP A 227 -2.31 -11.56 22.13
N ASP A 228 -3.11 -11.89 21.12
CA ASP A 228 -3.44 -11.01 19.99
C ASP A 228 -4.00 -9.63 20.39
N ASP A 229 -4.79 -9.60 21.48
CA ASP A 229 -5.42 -8.37 21.99
C ASP A 229 -4.55 -7.59 23.00
N THR A 230 -3.33 -8.06 23.27
CA THR A 230 -2.45 -7.43 24.28
C THR A 230 -1.85 -6.14 23.73
N GLU A 231 -2.02 -5.03 24.47
CA GLU A 231 -1.35 -3.79 24.11
C GLU A 231 0.18 -3.97 24.13
N LEU A 232 0.85 -3.55 23.06
CA LEU A 232 2.31 -3.65 22.97
C LEU A 232 3.02 -2.74 23.98
N LEU A 233 2.37 -1.65 24.40
CA LEU A 233 2.84 -0.62 25.33
C LEU A 233 2.28 -0.80 26.75
N GLU A 234 2.63 -1.90 27.43
CA GLU A 234 2.27 -2.03 28.84
C GLU A 234 3.10 -1.08 29.71
N GLY A 235 2.43 -0.25 30.52
CA GLY A 235 3.07 0.48 31.64
C GLY A 235 3.68 1.86 31.33
N GLN A 236 3.57 2.40 30.12
CA GLN A 236 3.99 3.78 29.86
C GLN A 236 2.94 4.79 30.36
N LYS A 237 3.12 5.29 31.58
CA LYS A 237 2.44 6.52 32.04
C LYS A 237 2.64 7.59 30.97
N LYS A 238 1.54 8.12 30.40
CA LYS A 238 1.55 9.30 29.53
C LYS A 238 2.45 10.38 30.16
N LEU A 239 3.68 10.51 29.68
CA LEU A 239 4.55 11.62 30.05
C LEU A 239 3.93 12.85 29.40
N ARG A 240 3.14 13.59 30.19
CA ARG A 240 2.74 14.96 29.88
C ARG A 240 4.01 15.82 29.89
N GLY A 241 4.67 15.92 28.75
CA GLY A 241 5.85 16.75 28.58
C GLY A 241 6.27 16.80 27.13
N ASN A 242 6.68 17.98 26.67
CA ASN A 242 7.13 18.31 25.32
C ASN A 242 8.46 17.61 24.93
N SER A 243 8.60 16.31 25.21
CA SER A 243 9.76 15.53 24.78
C SER A 243 9.52 15.00 23.36
N GLN A 244 10.47 15.29 22.47
CA GLN A 244 10.51 14.77 21.10
C GLN A 244 10.16 13.27 21.10
N SER A 245 9.12 12.90 20.35
CA SER A 245 8.67 11.52 20.21
C SER A 245 9.72 10.72 19.44
N SER A 246 10.67 10.12 20.15
CA SER A 246 11.58 9.14 19.56
C SER A 246 10.79 7.88 19.23
N THR A 247 10.91 7.39 18.00
CA THR A 247 10.35 6.09 17.61
C THR A 247 10.86 5.01 18.56
N GLN A 248 9.94 4.35 19.27
CA GLN A 248 10.27 3.25 20.16
C GLN A 248 10.34 1.97 19.33
N PHE A 249 11.46 1.26 19.45
CA PHE A 249 11.68 -0.03 18.81
C PHE A 249 11.42 -1.12 19.84
N SER A 250 10.59 -2.10 19.50
CA SER A 250 10.50 -3.37 20.25
C SER A 250 11.13 -4.47 19.42
N ASP A 251 11.94 -5.30 20.08
CA ASP A 251 12.59 -6.45 19.44
C ASP A 251 11.58 -7.60 19.31
N VAL A 252 11.49 -8.17 18.11
CA VAL A 252 10.63 -9.30 17.80
C VAL A 252 11.50 -10.47 17.37
N LYS A 253 11.45 -11.54 18.16
CA LYS A 253 12.15 -12.80 17.87
C LYS A 253 11.15 -13.83 17.36
N VAL A 254 11.45 -14.39 16.19
CA VAL A 254 10.63 -15.43 15.55
C VAL A 254 11.17 -16.81 15.92
N LEU A 255 10.32 -17.65 16.51
CA LEU A 255 10.61 -19.03 16.85
C LEU A 255 9.84 -19.97 15.93
N THR A 256 10.52 -20.50 14.91
CA THR A 256 9.96 -21.52 14.03
C THR A 256 10.05 -22.90 14.68
N GLN A 257 8.99 -23.71 14.57
CA GLN A 257 9.06 -25.12 14.95
C GLN A 257 10.08 -25.84 14.05
N LEU A 258 11.00 -26.58 14.66
CA LEU A 258 12.03 -27.38 13.96
C LEU A 258 11.41 -28.58 13.25
#